data_AF-A0A7C2XPG4-F1
#
_entry.id   AF-A0A7C2XPG4-F1
#
_cell.length_a   1.000
_cell.length_b   1.000
_cell.length_c   1.000
_cell.angle_alpha   90.00
_cell.angle_beta   90.00
_cell.angle_gamma   90.00
#
_symmetry.space_group_name_H-M   'P 1'
#
loop_
_entity.id
_entity.type
_entity.pdbx_description
1 polymer ?
#
loop_
_entity_poly.entity_id
_entity_poly.type
_entity_poly.pdbx_seq_one_letter_code
_entity_poly.pdbx_strand_id
1 'polypeptide(L)'
;MGFDQDAAYMKLALLEARKGLGKTSPNPCVGAVVVRRGRVVGKGWHRRAGTPHAEIHALTAAGAAVAGATLYVTLEPCNHHGRTPPCSEAIIAAGIARVVFALADPN
;
A
#
# COMPACT_ATOMS: atom_id res chain seq x y z
N MET A 1 -3.81 11.51 18.65
CA MET A 1 -4.28 11.46 17.25
C MET A 1 -4.11 10.03 16.77
N GLY A 2 -5.07 9.12 16.76
CA GLY A 2 -6.52 9.16 16.97
C GLY A 2 -7.07 8.16 15.96
N PHE A 3 -7.46 6.95 16.40
CA PHE A 3 -7.84 5.80 15.57
C PHE A 3 -8.81 6.14 14.40
N ASP A 4 -9.64 7.17 14.57
CA ASP A 4 -10.56 7.67 13.55
C ASP A 4 -9.86 8.14 12.25
N GLN A 5 -8.67 8.75 12.35
CA GLN A 5 -7.93 9.18 11.17
C GLN A 5 -7.37 7.99 10.38
N ASP A 6 -6.88 6.97 11.09
CA ASP A 6 -6.37 5.76 10.45
C ASP A 6 -7.47 5.01 9.72
N ALA A 7 -8.65 4.91 10.32
CA ALA A 7 -9.82 4.32 9.68
C ALA A 7 -10.23 5.10 8.41
N ALA A 8 -10.14 6.43 8.41
CA ALA A 8 -10.43 7.25 7.23
C ALA A 8 -9.44 7.00 6.08
N TYR A 9 -8.14 6.94 6.36
CA TYR A 9 -7.13 6.64 5.34
C TYR A 9 -7.21 5.19 4.85
N MET A 10 -7.52 4.23 5.74
CA MET A 10 -7.76 2.85 5.34
C MET A 10 -8.98 2.72 4.42
N LYS A 11 -10.06 3.48 4.66
CA LYS A 11 -11.19 3.56 3.73
C LYS A 11 -10.75 4.05 2.34
N LEU A 12 -9.83 5.01 2.25
CA LEU A 12 -9.27 5.43 0.97
C LEU A 12 -8.46 4.32 0.29
N ALA A 13 -7.65 3.56 1.04
CA ALA A 13 -6.93 2.40 0.51
C ALA A 13 -7.88 1.34 -0.04
N LEU A 14 -8.99 1.05 0.65
CA LEU A 14 -10.04 0.15 0.18
C LEU A 14 -10.70 0.65 -1.11
N LEU A 15 -10.93 1.96 -1.26
CA LEU A 15 -11.44 2.53 -2.51
C LEU A 15 -10.45 2.36 -3.67
N GLU A 16 -9.14 2.46 -3.42
CA GLU A 16 -8.12 2.16 -4.42
C GLU A 16 -8.12 0.65 -4.79
N ALA A 17 -8.21 -0.24 -3.79
CA ALA A 17 -8.26 -1.69 -4.01
C ALA A 17 -9.41 -2.11 -4.94
N ARG A 18 -10.59 -1.48 -4.81
CA ARG A 18 -11.77 -1.75 -5.65
C ARG A 18 -11.52 -1.56 -7.15
N LYS A 19 -10.53 -0.75 -7.55
CA LYS A 19 -10.18 -0.54 -8.97
C LYS A 19 -9.64 -1.80 -9.65
N GLY A 20 -9.17 -2.78 -8.86
CA GLY A 20 -8.64 -4.06 -9.33
C GLY A 20 -9.62 -5.21 -9.40
N LEU A 21 -10.87 -5.00 -8.99
CA LEU A 21 -11.91 -6.01 -9.13
C LEU A 21 -12.01 -6.48 -10.58
N GLY A 22 -11.98 -7.81 -10.76
CA GLY A 22 -12.01 -8.47 -12.06
C GLY A 22 -10.70 -8.45 -12.87
N LYS A 23 -9.60 -7.90 -12.33
CA LYS A 23 -8.33 -7.72 -13.07
C LYS A 23 -7.11 -8.37 -12.42
N THR A 24 -7.18 -8.68 -11.13
CA THR A 24 -6.01 -9.17 -10.38
C THR A 24 -5.97 -10.67 -10.18
N SER A 25 -7.08 -11.40 -10.42
CA SER A 25 -7.15 -12.86 -10.24
C SER A 25 -5.97 -13.57 -10.94
N PRO A 26 -5.29 -14.52 -10.27
CA PRO A 26 -5.60 -15.11 -8.94
C PRO A 26 -5.15 -14.26 -7.73
N ASN A 27 -4.44 -13.15 -7.94
CA ASN A 27 -3.93 -12.30 -6.86
C ASN A 27 -5.04 -11.45 -6.20
N PRO A 28 -4.89 -11.12 -4.90
CA PRO A 28 -5.85 -10.29 -4.18
C PRO A 28 -5.93 -8.86 -4.74
N CYS A 29 -7.08 -8.22 -4.57
CA CYS A 29 -7.25 -6.80 -4.81
C CYS A 29 -6.64 -6.02 -3.64
N VAL A 30 -5.46 -5.44 -3.85
CA VAL A 30 -4.76 -4.65 -2.82
C VAL A 30 -4.77 -3.18 -3.21
N GLY A 31 -5.00 -2.31 -2.23
CA GLY A 31 -4.91 -0.86 -2.36
C GLY A 31 -4.01 -0.27 -1.28
N ALA A 32 -3.36 0.84 -1.60
CA ALA A 32 -2.43 1.52 -0.71
C ALA A 32 -2.53 3.04 -0.85
N VAL A 33 -2.37 3.76 0.27
CA VAL A 33 -2.23 5.22 0.31
C VAL A 33 -1.08 5.64 1.21
N VAL A 34 -0.32 6.63 0.77
CA VAL A 34 0.78 7.23 1.55
C VAL A 34 0.31 8.58 2.08
N VAL A 35 0.46 8.80 3.38
CA VAL A 35 0.02 10.02 4.07
C VAL A 35 1.19 10.68 4.77
N ARG A 36 1.40 11.96 4.50
CA ARG A 36 2.42 12.79 5.14
C ARG A 36 1.76 14.05 5.66
N ARG A 37 1.93 14.32 6.96
CA ARG A 37 1.37 15.52 7.63
C ARG A 37 -0.14 15.70 7.35
N GLY A 38 -0.91 14.62 7.46
CA GLY A 38 -2.37 14.60 7.26
C GLY A 38 -2.84 14.69 5.79
N ARG A 39 -1.92 14.71 4.82
CA ARG A 39 -2.23 14.79 3.39
C ARG A 39 -1.88 13.49 2.68
N VAL A 40 -2.77 13.03 1.82
CA VAL A 40 -2.47 11.91 0.91
C VAL A 40 -1.51 12.42 -0.15
N VAL A 41 -0.30 11.85 -0.18
CA VAL A 41 0.76 12.21 -1.12
C VAL A 41 0.96 11.15 -2.21
N GLY A 42 0.47 9.93 -2.00
CA GLY A 42 0.53 8.86 -3.00
C GLY A 42 -0.62 7.88 -2.85
N LYS A 43 -1.03 7.28 -3.97
CA LYS A 43 -2.08 6.26 -4.03
C LYS A 43 -1.68 5.16 -5.02
N GLY A 44 -2.05 3.93 -4.73
CA GLY A 44 -1.74 2.78 -5.57
C GLY A 44 -2.73 1.64 -5.37
N TRP A 45 -2.87 0.81 -6.39
CA TRP A 45 -3.62 -0.44 -6.35
C TRP A 45 -2.96 -1.46 -7.26
N HIS A 46 -3.06 -2.75 -6.92
CA HIS A 46 -2.45 -3.81 -7.70
C HIS A 46 -3.21 -3.98 -9.03
N ARG A 47 -2.55 -3.76 -10.17
CA ARG A 47 -3.24 -3.63 -11.46
C ARG A 47 -3.60 -4.96 -12.13
N ARG A 48 -2.71 -5.94 -12.01
CA ARG A 48 -2.77 -7.26 -12.66
C ARG A 48 -1.73 -8.18 -12.03
N ALA A 49 -2.01 -9.48 -11.93
CA ALA A 49 -1.02 -10.47 -11.52
C ALA A 49 0.31 -10.35 -12.29
N GLY A 50 1.44 -10.41 -11.58
CA GLY A 50 2.78 -10.25 -12.14
C GLY A 50 3.22 -8.80 -12.42
N THR A 51 2.38 -7.81 -12.12
CA THR A 51 2.76 -6.38 -12.15
C THR A 51 3.06 -5.87 -10.72
N PRO A 52 3.69 -4.69 -10.56
CA PRO A 52 3.97 -4.16 -9.24
C PRO A 52 2.75 -4.13 -8.31
N HIS A 53 3.00 -4.33 -7.01
CA HIS A 53 1.96 -4.30 -6.00
C HIS A 53 1.49 -2.85 -5.70
N ALA A 54 0.43 -2.74 -4.91
CA ALA A 54 -0.19 -1.46 -4.59
C ALA A 54 0.80 -0.49 -3.92
N GLU A 55 1.64 -1.01 -3.04
CA GLU A 55 2.65 -0.30 -2.28
C GLU A 55 3.64 0.39 -3.23
N ILE A 56 4.18 -0.34 -4.21
CA ILE A 56 5.13 0.22 -5.19
C ILE A 56 4.50 1.38 -5.95
N HIS A 57 3.25 1.23 -6.39
CA HIS A 57 2.54 2.32 -7.06
C HIS A 57 2.31 3.52 -6.14
N ALA A 58 1.95 3.29 -4.87
CA ALA A 58 1.71 4.37 -3.92
C ALA A 58 3.00 5.11 -3.52
N LEU A 59 4.10 4.38 -3.31
CA LEU A 59 5.43 4.93 -3.04
C LEU A 59 5.93 5.74 -4.25
N THR A 60 5.77 5.22 -5.46
CA THR A 60 6.15 5.92 -6.70
C THR A 60 5.35 7.22 -6.87
N ALA A 61 4.05 7.18 -6.61
CA ALA A 61 3.19 8.37 -6.66
C ALA A 61 3.55 9.42 -5.59
N ALA A 62 4.01 8.98 -4.41
CA ALA A 62 4.45 9.87 -3.33
C ALA A 62 5.79 10.56 -3.62
N GLY A 63 6.67 9.93 -4.41
CA GLY A 63 7.97 10.48 -4.78
C GLY A 63 8.76 10.96 -3.56
N ALA A 64 9.30 12.18 -3.61
CA ALA A 64 10.10 12.75 -2.53
C ALA A 64 9.33 12.96 -1.21
N ALA A 65 7.99 12.94 -1.21
CA ALA A 65 7.20 13.13 -0.01
C ALA A 65 7.06 11.85 0.86
N VAL A 66 7.61 10.72 0.38
CA VAL A 66 7.46 9.40 1.02
C VAL A 66 8.24 9.27 2.32
N ALA A 67 9.40 9.92 2.43
CA ALA A 67 10.28 9.80 3.59
C ALA A 67 9.59 10.30 4.87
N GLY A 68 9.52 9.41 5.86
CA GLY A 68 8.84 9.58 7.14
C GLY A 68 7.31 9.59 7.07
N ALA A 69 6.70 9.22 5.94
CA ALA A 69 5.26 9.13 5.82
C ALA A 69 4.69 7.87 6.50
N THR A 70 3.36 7.81 6.62
CA THR A 70 2.62 6.61 7.00
C THR A 70 2.07 5.95 5.74
N LEU A 71 2.29 4.65 5.57
CA LEU A 71 1.66 3.82 4.56
C LEU A 71 0.43 3.13 5.15
N TYR A 72 -0.72 3.25 4.47
CA TYR A 72 -1.92 2.46 4.76
C TYR A 72 -2.14 1.49 3.61
N VAL A 73 -2.24 0.20 3.90
CA VAL A 73 -2.37 -0.86 2.90
C VAL A 73 -3.44 -1.88 3.31
N THR A 74 -4.20 -2.40 2.36
CA THR A 74 -5.36 -3.26 2.68
C THR A 74 -4.98 -4.70 3.06
N LEU A 75 -3.75 -5.12 2.79
CA LEU A 75 -3.21 -6.44 3.13
C LEU A 75 -1.78 -6.23 3.64
N GLU A 76 -1.31 -7.10 4.53
CA GLU A 76 0.08 -7.10 4.98
C GLU A 76 1.05 -7.09 3.80
N PRO A 77 2.08 -6.22 3.79
CA PRO A 77 3.06 -6.18 2.72
C PRO A 77 3.83 -7.50 2.62
N CYS A 78 3.97 -8.02 1.39
CA CYS A 78 4.68 -9.28 1.19
C CYS A 78 6.16 -9.19 1.62
N ASN A 79 6.64 -10.28 2.24
CA ASN A 79 8.01 -10.41 2.75
C ASN A 79 8.81 -11.55 2.08
N HIS A 80 8.26 -12.16 1.04
CA HIS A 80 8.88 -13.29 0.34
C HIS A 80 9.41 -12.84 -1.03
N HIS A 81 10.53 -13.43 -1.41
CA HIS A 81 11.16 -13.20 -2.70
C HIS A 81 10.47 -14.06 -3.76
N GLY A 82 9.56 -13.44 -4.52
CA GLY A 82 8.88 -14.05 -5.66
C GLY A 82 9.48 -13.61 -6.99
N ARG A 83 8.61 -13.37 -7.99
CA ARG A 83 9.02 -12.79 -9.29
C ARG A 83 9.42 -11.31 -9.21
N THR A 84 9.00 -10.62 -8.14
CA THR A 84 9.34 -9.23 -7.83
C THR A 84 10.01 -9.17 -6.46
N PRO A 85 10.90 -8.18 -6.21
CA PRO A 85 11.42 -7.93 -4.86
C PRO A 85 10.29 -7.72 -3.85
N PRO A 86 10.50 -8.05 -2.56
CA PRO A 86 9.47 -7.95 -1.54
C PRO A 86 9.08 -6.48 -1.30
N CYS A 87 7.80 -6.24 -1.02
CA CYS A 87 7.30 -4.89 -0.75
C CYS A 87 7.86 -4.34 0.55
N SER A 88 8.15 -5.20 1.54
CA SER A 88 8.80 -4.82 2.80
C SER A 88 10.11 -4.06 2.59
N GLU A 89 10.99 -4.55 1.71
CA GLU A 89 12.26 -3.88 1.39
C GLU A 89 12.06 -2.53 0.73
N ALA A 90 11.13 -2.43 -0.23
CA ALA A 90 10.82 -1.16 -0.89
C ALA A 90 10.26 -0.12 0.09
N ILE A 91 9.44 -0.55 1.06
CA ILE A 91 8.87 0.31 2.11
C ILE A 91 9.99 0.84 3.03
N ILE A 92 10.90 -0.05 3.44
CA ILE A 92 12.06 0.31 4.28
C ILE A 92 12.98 1.27 3.53
N ALA A 93 13.33 0.96 2.28
CA ALA A 93 14.20 1.78 1.44
C ALA A 93 13.59 3.17 1.15
N ALA A 94 12.27 3.26 1.02
CA ALA A 94 11.57 4.53 0.88
C ALA A 94 11.56 5.38 2.17
N GLY A 95 11.95 4.81 3.31
CA GLY A 95 11.97 5.51 4.59
C GLY A 95 10.58 5.78 5.15
N ILE A 96 9.60 4.92 4.89
CA ILE A 96 8.29 4.97 5.56
C ILE A 96 8.49 4.82 7.07
N ALA A 97 7.89 5.70 7.86
CA ALA A 97 8.04 5.68 9.33
C ALA A 97 7.05 4.75 10.01
N ARG A 98 5.90 4.50 9.38
CA ARG A 98 4.82 3.70 9.95
C ARG A 98 4.01 3.00 8.87
N VAL A 99 3.69 1.74 9.10
CA VAL A 99 2.78 0.96 8.25
C VAL A 99 1.53 0.62 9.06
N VAL A 100 0.37 0.77 8.44
CA VAL A 100 -0.93 0.33 8.96
C VAL A 100 -1.54 -0.58 7.93
N PHE A 101 -1.83 -1.83 8.30
CA PHE A 101 -2.48 -2.79 7.41
C PHE A 101 -3.81 -3.27 7.97
N ALA A 102 -4.76 -3.61 7.09
CA ALA A 102 -6.11 -4.01 7.50
C ALA A 102 -6.23 -5.50 7.85
N LEU A 103 -5.56 -6.37 7.08
CA LEU A 103 -5.59 -7.82 7.25
C LEU A 103 -4.17 -8.36 7.18
N ALA A 104 -3.84 -9.29 8.08
CA ALA A 104 -2.60 -10.06 8.01
C ALA A 104 -2.62 -10.96 6.76
N ASP A 105 -1.45 -11.22 6.16
CA ASP A 105 -1.37 -12.16 5.05
C ASP A 105 -1.69 -13.57 5.60
N PRO A 106 -2.64 -14.33 5.02
CA PRO A 106 -2.98 -15.66 5.48
C PRO A 106 -1.94 -16.74 5.13
N ASN A 107 -0.87 -16.41 4.41
CA ASN A 107 0.20 -17.34 4.03
C ASN A 107 1.28 -17.53 5.08
#